data_AF-A0A3B1CXA1-F1
#
_entry.id   AF-A0A3B1CXA1-F1
#
_cell.length_a   1.000
_cell.length_b   1.000
_cell.length_c   1.000
_cell.angle_alpha   90.00
_cell.angle_beta   90.00
_cell.angle_gamma   90.00
#
_symmetry.space_group_name_H-M   'P 1'
#
loop_
_entity.id
_entity.type
_entity.pdbx_description
1 polymer ?
#
loop_
_entity_poly.entity_id
_entity_poly.type
_entity_poly.pdbx_seq_one_letter_code
_entity_poly.pdbx_strand_id
1 'polypeptide(L)'
;EEKELDVNKFENRSMSKIGLIPEIKPRYRSTYFNHIFSGGYSSGYYSYLWSEVLDADAFNAFVESGDVLNKELAAKYRKYILSAGGTEDAMVLYKKFRGKEPSIEPLLKRRGLD
;
A
#
# COMPACT_ATOMS: atom_id res chain seq x y z
N GLU A 1 35.39 -5.09 -14.36
CA GLU A 1 34.67 -6.34 -14.73
C GLU A 1 33.27 -6.27 -14.15
N GLU A 2 32.27 -6.40 -15.01
CA GLU A 2 30.89 -6.54 -14.59
C GLU A 2 30.74 -7.96 -14.01
N LYS A 3 30.47 -8.07 -12.70
CA LYS A 3 30.21 -9.38 -12.10
C LYS A 3 28.92 -9.90 -12.72
N GLU A 4 29.00 -11.02 -13.43
CA GLU A 4 27.83 -11.71 -13.96
C GLU A 4 26.90 -12.08 -12.80
N LEU A 5 25.76 -11.39 -12.72
CA LEU A 5 24.78 -11.59 -11.65
C LEU A 5 23.85 -12.74 -12.03
N ASP A 6 23.91 -13.83 -11.28
CA ASP A 6 22.91 -14.89 -11.33
C ASP A 6 21.63 -14.43 -10.61
N VAL A 7 20.64 -14.01 -11.40
CA VAL A 7 19.35 -13.48 -10.92
C VAL A 7 18.61 -14.47 -10.02
N ASN A 8 18.65 -15.77 -10.36
CA ASN A 8 17.96 -16.80 -9.57
C ASN A 8 18.63 -16.96 -8.20
N LYS A 9 19.97 -16.96 -8.13
CA LYS A 9 20.69 -17.01 -6.85
C LYS A 9 20.45 -15.78 -6.00
N PHE A 10 20.37 -14.60 -6.62
CA PHE A 10 20.07 -13.34 -5.91
C PHE A 10 18.65 -13.36 -5.33
N GLU A 11 17.65 -13.76 -6.12
CA GLU A 11 16.26 -13.85 -5.70
C GLU A 11 16.08 -14.84 -4.55
N ASN A 12 16.60 -16.06 -4.69
CA ASN A 12 16.49 -17.08 -3.66
C ASN A 12 17.10 -16.61 -2.33
N ARG A 13 18.29 -15.99 -2.38
CA ARG A 13 18.94 -15.42 -1.18
C ARG A 13 18.08 -14.33 -0.54
N SER A 14 17.47 -13.47 -1.35
CA SER A 14 16.62 -12.38 -0.87
C SER A 14 15.34 -12.91 -0.21
N MET A 15 14.73 -13.95 -0.79
CA MET A 15 13.53 -14.59 -0.23
C MET A 15 13.83 -15.36 1.06
N SER A 16 14.96 -16.06 1.12
CA SER A 16 15.41 -16.72 2.36
C SER A 16 15.67 -15.71 3.48
N LYS A 17 16.27 -14.55 3.16
CA LYS A 17 16.55 -13.51 4.15
C LYS A 17 15.29 -12.97 4.83
N ILE A 18 14.16 -12.90 4.12
CA ILE A 18 12.87 -12.43 4.68
C ILE A 18 12.03 -13.56 5.29
N GLY A 19 12.57 -14.79 5.33
CA GLY A 19 11.86 -15.95 5.91
C GLY A 19 10.69 -16.45 5.07
N LEU A 20 10.68 -16.22 3.74
CA LEU A 20 9.61 -16.71 2.88
C LEU A 20 9.59 -18.25 2.87
N ILE A 21 8.43 -18.84 3.16
CA ILE A 21 8.24 -20.29 3.16
C ILE A 21 8.29 -20.87 1.73
N PRO A 22 8.78 -22.11 1.54
CA PRO A 22 8.99 -22.67 0.21
C PRO A 22 7.68 -22.90 -0.57
N GLU A 23 6.55 -23.10 0.12
CA GLU A 23 5.22 -23.37 -0.44
C GLU A 23 4.61 -22.13 -1.13
N ILE A 24 4.96 -20.92 -0.67
CA ILE A 24 4.42 -19.67 -1.22
C ILE A 24 5.53 -18.92 -1.94
N LYS A 25 5.46 -18.90 -3.28
CA LYS A 25 6.38 -18.10 -4.09
C LYS A 25 6.01 -16.62 -4.05
N PRO A 26 6.97 -15.71 -4.32
CA PRO A 26 6.67 -14.30 -4.55
C PRO A 26 5.62 -14.16 -5.66
N ARG A 27 4.70 -13.21 -5.52
CA ARG A 27 3.65 -12.96 -6.52
C ARG A 27 4.24 -12.76 -7.93
N TYR A 28 5.39 -12.09 -8.00
CA TYR A 28 6.18 -11.95 -9.22
C TYR A 28 7.64 -12.30 -8.92
N ARG A 29 8.26 -13.11 -9.78
CA ARG A 29 9.71 -13.34 -9.74
C ARG A 29 10.40 -12.36 -10.68
N SER A 30 11.69 -12.16 -10.45
CA SER A 30 12.54 -11.14 -11.06
C SER A 30 12.40 -11.11 -12.59
N THR A 31 12.43 -12.28 -13.24
CA THR A 31 12.38 -12.37 -14.71
C THR A 31 11.02 -12.03 -15.33
N TYR A 32 9.97 -11.90 -14.54
CA TYR A 32 8.63 -11.49 -15.00
C TYR A 32 7.99 -10.41 -14.12
N PHE A 33 8.82 -9.64 -13.39
CA PHE A 33 8.33 -8.58 -12.51
C PHE A 33 8.17 -7.25 -13.23
N ASN A 34 7.20 -7.16 -14.14
CA ASN A 34 7.00 -5.98 -14.99
C ASN A 34 6.82 -4.67 -14.20
N HIS A 35 6.18 -4.70 -13.03
CA HIS A 35 5.99 -3.51 -12.20
C HIS A 35 7.32 -2.77 -11.93
N ILE A 36 8.37 -3.50 -11.55
CA ILE A 36 9.64 -2.89 -11.13
C ILE A 36 10.63 -2.71 -12.28
N PHE A 37 10.54 -3.51 -13.34
CA PHE A 37 11.48 -3.45 -14.47
C PHE A 37 10.99 -2.61 -15.66
N SER A 38 9.68 -2.43 -15.82
CA SER A 38 9.11 -1.65 -16.94
C SER A 38 7.94 -0.75 -16.55
N GLY A 39 7.37 -0.92 -15.35
CA GLY A 39 6.15 -0.23 -14.91
C GLY A 39 6.36 0.98 -13.99
N GLY A 40 7.60 1.36 -13.68
CA GLY A 40 7.91 2.53 -12.84
C GLY A 40 7.81 2.30 -11.32
N TYR A 41 7.56 1.06 -10.87
CA TYR A 41 7.50 0.72 -9.44
C TYR A 41 8.85 0.20 -8.90
N SER A 42 9.97 0.50 -9.56
CA SER A 42 11.30 0.16 -9.04
C SER A 42 11.48 0.79 -7.66
N SER A 43 11.86 -0.02 -6.68
CA SER A 43 11.89 0.36 -5.25
C SER A 43 10.55 0.92 -4.71
N GLY A 44 9.44 0.66 -5.39
CA GLY A 44 8.12 1.23 -5.09
C GLY A 44 7.00 0.19 -5.00
N TYR A 45 7.29 -1.11 -5.17
CA TYR A 45 6.24 -2.14 -5.10
C TYR A 45 5.58 -2.26 -3.71
N TYR A 46 6.26 -1.79 -2.65
CA TYR A 46 5.67 -1.69 -1.31
C TYR A 46 4.50 -0.69 -1.26
N SER A 47 4.38 0.22 -2.23
CA SER A 47 3.33 1.24 -2.29
C SER A 47 1.91 0.67 -2.24
N TYR A 48 1.71 -0.57 -2.70
CA TYR A 48 0.42 -1.27 -2.53
C TYR A 48 0.08 -1.45 -1.06
N LEU A 49 0.94 -2.11 -0.28
CA LEU A 49 0.68 -2.33 1.15
C LEU A 49 0.67 -1.02 1.94
N TRP A 50 1.52 -0.06 1.56
CA TRP A 50 1.56 1.26 2.20
C TRP A 50 0.27 2.04 1.97
N SER A 51 -0.23 2.08 0.73
CA SER A 51 -1.49 2.76 0.41
C SER A 51 -2.70 2.03 0.97
N GLU A 52 -2.61 0.71 1.18
CA GLU A 52 -3.68 -0.07 1.80
C GLU A 52 -3.90 0.28 3.28
N VAL A 53 -2.88 0.79 3.98
CA VAL A 53 -3.06 1.37 5.33
C VAL A 53 -4.02 2.55 5.28
N LEU A 54 -3.80 3.46 4.33
CA LEU A 54 -4.65 4.64 4.12
C LEU A 54 -6.05 4.25 3.67
N ASP A 55 -6.18 3.27 2.77
CA ASP A 55 -7.48 2.75 2.32
C ASP A 55 -8.27 2.12 3.48
N ALA A 56 -7.64 1.24 4.25
CA ALA A 56 -8.27 0.58 5.38
C ALA A 56 -8.74 1.57 6.45
N ASP A 57 -7.88 2.53 6.82
CA ASP A 57 -8.22 3.55 7.80
C ASP A 57 -9.26 4.55 7.27
N ALA A 58 -9.22 4.92 5.99
CA ALA A 58 -10.21 5.79 5.36
C ALA A 58 -11.60 5.15 5.33
N PHE A 59 -11.69 3.87 4.96
CA PHE A 59 -12.96 3.14 5.02
C PHE A 59 -13.46 3.00 6.46
N ASN A 60 -12.54 2.80 7.42
CA ASN A 60 -12.92 2.73 8.83
C ASN A 60 -13.57 4.01 9.34
N ALA A 61 -13.27 5.19 8.78
CA ALA A 61 -13.97 6.43 9.11
C ALA A 61 -15.48 6.36 8.79
N PHE A 62 -15.85 5.71 7.68
CA PHE A 62 -17.25 5.49 7.32
C PHE A 62 -17.91 4.48 8.27
N VAL A 63 -17.21 3.42 8.65
CA VAL A 63 -17.68 2.45 9.65
C VAL A 63 -17.89 3.10 11.02
N GLU A 64 -16.93 3.90 11.49
CA GLU A 64 -16.99 4.65 12.75
C GLU A 64 -18.15 5.65 12.79
N SER A 65 -18.59 6.14 11.63
CA SER A 65 -19.73 7.06 11.55
C SER A 65 -21.09 6.39 11.77
N GLY A 66 -21.14 5.05 11.74
CA GLY A 66 -22.40 4.28 11.79
C GLY A 66 -23.18 4.25 10.47
N ASP A 67 -22.74 5.00 9.45
CA ASP A 67 -23.34 5.03 8.11
C ASP A 67 -22.24 4.91 7.03
N VAL A 68 -22.18 3.76 6.38
CA VAL A 68 -21.20 3.51 5.32
C VAL A 68 -21.41 4.38 4.07
N LEU A 69 -22.58 5.03 3.94
CA LEU A 69 -22.92 5.95 2.86
C LEU A 69 -23.01 7.42 3.33
N ASN A 70 -22.38 7.74 4.47
CA ASN A 70 -22.37 9.08 5.06
C ASN A 70 -21.99 10.17 4.03
N LYS A 71 -22.94 11.04 3.70
CA LYS A 71 -22.80 12.04 2.63
C LYS A 71 -21.78 13.12 2.96
N GLU A 72 -21.70 13.53 4.22
CA GLU A 72 -20.76 14.54 4.70
C GLU A 72 -19.32 14.03 4.60
N LEU A 73 -19.06 12.77 5.00
CA LEU A 73 -17.76 12.12 4.85
C LEU A 73 -17.41 11.91 3.37
N ALA A 74 -18.37 11.48 2.54
CA ALA A 74 -18.15 11.34 1.10
C ALA A 74 -17.79 12.69 0.45
N ALA A 75 -18.43 13.79 0.86
CA ALA A 75 -18.10 15.13 0.38
C ALA A 75 -16.68 15.56 0.80
N LYS A 76 -16.27 15.27 2.05
CA LYS A 76 -14.88 15.49 2.50
C LYS A 76 -13.88 14.65 1.72
N TYR A 77 -14.16 13.37 1.52
CA TYR A 77 -13.31 12.45 0.77
C TYR A 77 -13.11 12.94 -0.67
N ARG A 78 -14.19 13.35 -1.35
CA ARG A 78 -14.11 13.96 -2.68
C ARG A 78 -13.22 15.21 -2.65
N LYS A 79 -13.48 16.14 -1.74
CA LYS A 79 -12.81 17.44 -1.66
C LYS A 79 -11.31 17.33 -1.38
N TYR A 80 -10.94 16.54 -0.37
CA TYR A 80 -9.57 16.51 0.15
C TYR A 80 -8.74 15.38 -0.44
N ILE A 81 -9.33 14.28 -0.90
CA ILE A 81 -8.58 13.14 -1.45
C ILE A 81 -8.66 13.15 -2.98
N LEU A 82 -9.86 12.96 -3.54
CA LEU A 82 -10.01 12.66 -4.97
C LEU A 82 -9.78 13.88 -5.88
N SER A 83 -10.25 15.07 -5.49
CA SER A 83 -10.14 16.28 -6.33
C SER A 83 -8.88 17.10 -6.09
N ALA A 84 -8.15 16.84 -5.00
CA ALA A 84 -7.02 17.68 -4.61
C ALA A 84 -5.75 17.41 -5.45
N GLY A 85 -5.60 16.20 -6.01
CA GLY A 85 -4.38 15.83 -6.75
C GLY A 85 -3.11 16.07 -5.91
N GLY A 86 -2.06 16.58 -6.54
CA GLY A 86 -0.81 16.96 -5.86
C GLY A 86 -0.72 18.42 -5.44
N THR A 87 -1.85 19.10 -5.18
CA THR A 87 -1.86 20.55 -4.86
C THR A 87 -1.41 20.87 -3.44
N GLU A 88 -1.37 19.88 -2.55
CA GLU A 88 -0.91 19.99 -1.17
C GLU A 88 -0.30 18.65 -0.73
N ASP A 89 0.44 18.64 0.38
CA ASP A 89 0.99 17.42 0.96
C ASP A 89 -0.11 16.38 1.24
N ALA A 90 0.14 15.14 0.83
CA ALA A 90 -0.85 14.06 0.89
C ALA A 90 -1.28 13.74 2.33
N MET A 91 -0.38 13.83 3.31
CA MET A 91 -0.72 13.57 4.71
C MET A 91 -1.51 14.72 5.33
N VAL A 92 -1.26 15.96 4.92
CA VAL A 92 -2.09 17.11 5.29
C VAL A 92 -3.51 16.95 4.75
N LEU A 93 -3.65 16.60 3.48
CA LEU A 93 -4.95 16.32 2.85
C LEU A 93 -5.68 15.16 3.52
N TYR A 94 -4.96 14.08 3.83
CA TYR A 94 -5.51 12.95 4.56
C TYR A 94 -6.05 13.35 5.92
N LYS A 95 -5.28 14.12 6.71
CA LYS A 95 -5.73 14.65 8.01
C LYS A 95 -6.95 15.56 7.88
N LYS A 96 -7.07 16.37 6.82
CA LYS A 96 -8.27 17.19 6.56
C LYS A 96 -9.54 16.35 6.32
N PHE A 97 -9.40 15.21 5.65
CA PHE A 97 -10.49 14.25 5.48
C PHE A 97 -10.77 13.46 6.76
N ARG A 98 -9.75 12.78 7.29
CA ARG A 98 -9.85 11.77 8.35
C ARG A 98 -9.96 12.36 9.75
N GLY A 99 -9.44 13.56 9.96
CA GLY A 99 -9.32 14.22 11.27
C GLY A 99 -8.11 13.76 12.11
N LYS A 100 -7.41 12.70 11.68
CA LYS A 100 -6.22 12.13 12.32
C LYS A 100 -5.28 11.51 11.29
N GLU A 101 -4.08 11.15 11.72
CA GLU A 101 -3.16 10.32 10.93
C GLU A 101 -3.71 8.89 10.81
N PRO A 102 -3.38 8.16 9.74
CA PRO A 102 -3.87 6.80 9.55
C PRO A 102 -3.29 5.85 10.59
N SER A 103 -4.11 4.89 11.03
CA SER A 103 -3.69 3.76 11.88
C SER A 103 -3.50 2.49 11.03
N ILE A 104 -2.65 1.57 11.48
CA ILE A 104 -2.45 0.26 10.82
C ILE A 104 -3.51 -0.76 11.23
N GLU A 105 -4.15 -0.57 12.37
CA GLU A 105 -5.10 -1.48 13.00
C GLU A 105 -6.25 -1.91 12.06
N PRO A 106 -6.88 -1.00 11.28
CA PRO A 106 -7.90 -1.41 10.31
C PRO A 106 -7.37 -2.37 9.23
N LEU A 107 -6.10 -2.19 8.80
CA LEU A 107 -5.47 -3.08 7.82
C LEU A 107 -5.16 -4.45 8.42
N LEU A 108 -4.65 -4.49 9.66
CA LEU A 108 -4.35 -5.75 10.35
C LEU A 108 -5.62 -6.60 10.47
N LYS A 109 -6.71 -6.02 10.95
CA LYS A 109 -8.01 -6.68 11.02
C LYS A 109 -8.51 -7.16 9.66
N ARG A 110 -8.41 -6.32 8.63
CA ARG A 110 -8.82 -6.69 7.26
C ARG A 110 -8.04 -7.87 6.70
N ARG A 111 -6.76 -8.00 7.08
CA ARG A 111 -5.86 -9.07 6.62
C ARG A 111 -5.80 -10.28 7.55
N GLY A 112 -6.53 -10.26 8.67
CA GLY A 112 -6.51 -11.33 9.68
C GLY A 112 -5.16 -11.44 10.38
N LEU A 113 -4.57 -10.30 10.74
CA LEU A 113 -3.24 -10.16 11.36
C LEU A 113 -3.30 -9.54 12.77
N ASP A 114 -4.48 -9.37 13.35
CA ASP A 114 -4.74 -8.82 14.68
C ASP A 114 -4.99 -9.90 15.76
#